data_AF-R9WJ02-F1
#
_entry.id   AF-R9WJ02-F1
#
_cell.length_a   1.000
_cell.length_b   1.000
_cell.length_c   1.000
_cell.angle_alpha   90.00
_cell.angle_beta   90.00
_cell.angle_gamma   90.00
#
_symmetry.space_group_name_H-M   'P 1'
#
loop_
_entity.id
_entity.type
_entity.pdbx_description
1 polymer ?
#
loop_
_entity_poly.entity_id
_entity_poly.type
_entity_poly.pdbx_seq_one_letter_code
_entity_poly.pdbx_strand_id
1 'polypeptide(L)'
;MNPSLKLLLVILLSLELTFVTKLWINLVVIVVCLLILIHQRFHWRQFCWLAFVPLFPALAIFITIVFFSPSHSLFDGTVLFSRLYVYVCLGTVFTFTTDTLTLARSLEQNYHLPSKYAYGVLAALNLIPKMKQAVTTIYTAGQMRGVNLHWWSPTLYFKAILVAIQWSDQLAQAMESHGFVEGQARTATVDIPITSHDWLSFFSIICLVQIIVIALP
;
A
#
# COMPACT_ATOMS: atom_id res chain seq x y z
N MET A 1 9.80 11.03 -10.48
CA MET A 1 10.04 9.59 -10.28
C MET A 1 8.78 8.82 -10.61
N ASN A 2 8.88 7.92 -11.57
CA ASN A 2 7.77 7.08 -12.00
C ASN A 2 7.20 6.21 -10.86
N PRO A 3 5.86 6.05 -10.75
CA PRO A 3 5.22 5.28 -9.68
C PRO A 3 5.72 3.83 -9.56
N SER A 4 5.92 3.14 -10.69
CA SER A 4 6.41 1.76 -10.72
C SER A 4 7.85 1.64 -10.21
N LEU A 5 8.73 2.57 -10.60
CA LEU A 5 10.10 2.66 -10.06
C LEU A 5 10.10 3.00 -8.57
N LYS A 6 9.16 3.83 -8.12
CA LYS A 6 9.02 4.15 -6.69
C LYS A 6 8.58 2.95 -5.86
N LEU A 7 7.63 2.17 -6.38
CA LEU A 7 7.23 0.91 -5.77
C LEU A 7 8.44 -0.03 -5.68
N LEU A 8 9.16 -0.21 -6.77
CA LEU A 8 10.35 -1.07 -6.81
C LEU A 8 11.40 -0.59 -5.79
N LEU A 9 11.64 0.72 -5.71
CA LEU A 9 12.57 1.32 -4.75
C LEU A 9 12.17 1.00 -3.31
N VAL A 10 10.88 1.17 -2.96
CA VAL A 10 10.40 0.89 -1.61
C VAL A 10 10.55 -0.59 -1.26
N ILE A 11 10.26 -1.49 -2.21
CA ILE A 11 10.48 -2.93 -2.02
C ILE A 11 11.95 -3.23 -1.80
N LEU A 12 12.85 -2.73 -2.65
CA LEU A 12 14.28 -2.98 -2.51
C LEU A 12 14.83 -2.44 -1.18
N LEU A 13 14.47 -1.21 -0.81
CA LEU A 13 14.90 -0.63 0.47
C LEU A 13 14.36 -1.43 1.66
N SER A 14 13.10 -1.89 1.60
CA SER A 14 12.54 -2.73 2.67
C SER A 14 13.27 -4.07 2.80
N LEU A 15 13.64 -4.67 1.68
CA LEU A 15 14.41 -5.91 1.64
C LEU A 15 15.82 -5.71 2.19
N GLU A 16 16.53 -4.67 1.73
CA GLU A 16 17.88 -4.34 2.17
C GLU A 16 17.94 -4.11 3.69
N LEU A 17 17.03 -3.28 4.22
CA LEU A 17 16.96 -2.98 5.66
C LEU A 17 16.59 -4.19 6.52
N THR A 18 16.05 -5.26 5.93
CA THR A 18 15.82 -6.52 6.63
C THR A 18 17.12 -7.18 7.05
N PHE A 19 18.17 -7.07 6.24
CA PHE A 19 19.48 -7.68 6.50
C PHE A 19 20.37 -6.83 7.42
N VAL A 20 20.03 -5.56 7.64
CA VAL A 20 20.85 -4.60 8.40
C VAL A 20 20.46 -4.60 9.88
N THR A 21 21.32 -5.09 10.77
CA THR A 21 21.07 -5.19 12.22
C THR A 21 21.36 -3.91 13.02
N LYS A 22 21.68 -2.79 12.36
CA LYS A 22 22.09 -1.55 13.03
C LYS A 22 20.89 -0.65 13.35
N LEU A 23 20.72 -0.31 14.62
CA LEU A 23 19.66 0.57 15.10
C LEU A 23 19.72 1.98 14.46
N TRP A 24 20.93 2.53 14.31
CA TRP A 24 21.13 3.88 13.79
C TRP A 24 20.59 4.06 12.37
N ILE A 25 20.73 3.03 11.52
CA ILE A 25 20.26 3.09 10.13
C ILE A 25 18.73 3.18 10.10
N ASN A 26 18.04 2.40 10.93
CA ASN A 26 16.59 2.47 11.05
C ASN A 26 16.14 3.88 11.47
N LEU A 27 16.81 4.49 12.46
CA LEU A 27 16.48 5.84 12.92
C LEU A 27 16.70 6.89 11.82
N VAL A 28 17.80 6.83 11.09
CA VAL A 28 18.08 7.76 9.97
C VAL A 28 17.00 7.66 8.91
N VAL A 29 16.62 6.43 8.50
CA VAL A 29 15.57 6.22 7.50
C VAL A 29 14.21 6.74 7.99
N ILE A 30 13.86 6.52 9.27
CA ILE A 30 12.65 7.08 9.87
C ILE A 30 12.67 8.61 9.79
N VAL A 31 13.75 9.26 10.22
CA VAL A 31 13.86 10.72 10.20
C VAL A 31 13.71 11.27 8.78
N VAL A 32 14.37 10.66 7.80
CA VAL A 32 14.23 11.04 6.38
C VAL A 32 12.79 10.88 5.90
N CYS A 33 12.12 9.77 6.23
CA CYS A 33 10.71 9.56 5.88
C CYS A 33 9.81 10.62 6.52
N LEU A 34 10.02 10.95 7.80
CA LEU A 34 9.24 11.97 8.49
C LEU A 34 9.45 13.35 7.86
N LEU A 35 10.67 13.72 7.48
CA LEU A 35 10.94 14.97 6.77
C LEU A 35 10.20 15.03 5.43
N ILE A 36 10.18 13.93 4.67
CA ILE A 36 9.44 13.82 3.41
C ILE A 36 7.93 13.98 3.63
N LEU A 37 7.37 13.37 4.69
CA LEU A 37 5.96 13.50 5.03
C LEU A 37 5.60 14.92 5.47
N ILE A 38 6.45 15.58 6.28
CA ILE A 38 6.27 16.97 6.68
C ILE A 38 6.25 17.89 5.45
N HIS A 39 7.15 17.67 4.49
CA HIS A 39 7.19 18.44 3.25
C HIS A 39 5.89 18.29 2.44
N GLN A 40 5.26 17.12 2.48
CA GLN A 40 3.98 16.82 1.83
C GLN A 40 2.74 17.28 2.60
N ARG A 41 2.90 18.16 3.60
CA ARG A 41 1.79 18.75 4.37
C ARG A 41 0.92 17.71 5.08
N PHE A 42 1.55 16.68 5.63
CA PHE A 42 0.87 15.65 6.42
C PHE A 42 0.12 16.25 7.62
N HIS A 43 -1.15 15.89 7.79
CA HIS A 43 -1.95 16.41 8.92
C HIS A 43 -1.49 15.80 10.25
N TRP A 44 -1.49 16.58 11.33
CA TRP A 44 -1.10 16.13 12.68
C TRP A 44 -1.83 14.86 13.14
N ARG A 45 -3.13 14.72 12.82
CA ARG A 45 -3.90 13.50 13.14
C ARG A 45 -3.36 12.25 12.46
N GLN A 46 -2.92 12.36 11.22
CA GLN A 46 -2.34 11.24 10.48
C GLN A 46 -0.98 10.86 11.07
N PHE A 47 -0.21 11.83 11.57
CA PHE A 47 1.04 11.57 12.29
C PHE A 47 0.79 10.81 13.60
N CYS A 48 -0.23 11.21 14.37
CA CYS A 48 -0.63 10.48 15.56
C CYS A 48 -1.06 9.04 15.24
N TRP A 49 -1.84 8.85 14.17
CA TRP A 49 -2.24 7.51 13.71
C TRP A 49 -1.04 6.67 13.25
N LEU A 50 -0.11 7.28 12.50
CA LEU A 50 1.13 6.64 12.05
C LEU A 50 2.00 6.20 13.24
N ALA A 51 2.03 6.96 14.32
CA ALA A 51 2.77 6.59 15.52
C ALA A 51 2.04 5.51 16.34
N PHE A 52 0.72 5.60 16.46
CA PHE A 52 -0.08 4.81 17.39
C PHE A 52 -0.48 3.43 16.85
N VAL A 53 -0.88 3.31 15.58
CA VAL A 53 -1.28 2.01 15.00
C VAL A 53 -0.18 0.96 15.05
N PRO A 54 1.05 1.24 14.57
CA PRO A 54 2.12 0.24 14.60
C PRO A 54 2.70 -0.01 15.98
N LEU A 55 2.35 0.79 16.99
CA LEU A 55 2.86 0.62 18.36
C LEU A 55 2.48 -0.75 18.91
N PHE A 56 1.24 -1.21 18.68
CA PHE A 56 0.79 -2.52 19.14
C PHE A 56 1.61 -3.69 18.57
N PRO A 57 1.75 -3.85 17.23
CA PRO A 57 2.57 -4.92 16.69
C PRO A 57 4.06 -4.73 16.98
N ALA A 58 4.59 -3.51 17.04
CA ALA A 58 5.99 -3.26 17.37
C ALA A 58 6.31 -3.69 18.81
N LEU A 59 5.43 -3.36 19.76
CA LEU A 59 5.57 -3.74 21.16
C LEU A 59 5.44 -5.25 21.34
N ALA A 60 4.53 -5.90 20.59
CA ALA A 60 4.42 -7.36 20.58
C ALA A 60 5.75 -8.01 20.14
N ILE A 61 6.33 -7.55 19.02
CA ILE A 61 7.63 -8.04 18.54
C ILE A 61 8.73 -7.81 19.57
N PHE A 62 8.78 -6.61 20.17
CA PHE A 62 9.76 -6.27 21.19
C PHE A 62 9.70 -7.22 22.40
N ILE A 63 8.51 -7.44 22.96
CA ILE A 63 8.31 -8.38 24.07
C ILE A 63 8.73 -9.79 23.67
N THR A 64 8.31 -10.25 22.48
CA THR A 64 8.67 -11.59 22.02
C THR A 64 10.19 -11.78 21.95
N ILE A 65 10.93 -10.82 21.41
CA ILE A 65 12.38 -10.95 21.29
C ILE A 65 13.06 -10.88 22.66
N VAL A 66 12.67 -9.93 23.50
CA VAL A 66 13.32 -9.74 24.80
C VAL A 66 13.12 -10.94 25.73
N PHE A 67 11.93 -11.56 25.71
CA PHE A 67 11.59 -12.65 26.62
C PHE A 67 11.81 -14.05 26.05
N PHE A 68 11.72 -14.24 24.73
CA PHE A 68 11.78 -15.58 24.12
C PHE A 68 13.00 -15.79 23.21
N SER A 69 13.82 -14.76 22.95
CA SER A 69 15.05 -14.95 22.17
C SER A 69 16.16 -15.58 23.04
N PRO A 70 16.96 -16.54 22.52
CA PRO A 70 18.07 -17.15 23.27
C PRO A 70 19.05 -16.13 23.87
N SER A 71 19.26 -15.01 23.17
CA SER A 71 20.18 -13.94 23.58
C SER A 71 19.60 -12.99 24.64
N HIS A 72 18.29 -12.98 24.87
CA HIS A 72 17.56 -12.02 25.73
C HIS A 72 18.05 -10.57 25.59
N SER A 73 18.48 -10.19 24.37
CA SER A 73 19.15 -8.94 24.10
C SER A 73 18.13 -7.83 23.88
N LEU A 74 18.13 -6.85 24.79
CA LEU A 74 17.32 -5.64 24.64
C LEU A 74 17.62 -4.92 23.32
N PHE A 75 18.87 -4.96 22.87
CA PHE A 75 19.30 -4.34 21.63
C PHE A 75 18.56 -4.90 20.40
N ASP A 76 18.48 -6.21 20.24
CA ASP A 76 17.83 -6.83 19.07
C ASP A 76 16.32 -6.56 19.07
N GLY A 77 15.71 -6.53 20.27
CA GLY A 77 14.34 -6.07 20.45
C GLY A 77 14.13 -4.65 19.92
N THR A 78 14.98 -3.71 20.31
CA THR A 78 14.88 -2.31 19.84
C THR A 78 15.16 -2.14 18.34
N VAL A 79 16.05 -2.95 17.77
CA VAL A 79 16.32 -2.96 16.33
C VAL A 79 15.07 -3.40 15.55
N LEU A 80 14.42 -4.48 15.97
CA LEU A 80 13.21 -4.98 15.28
C LEU A 80 12.00 -4.08 15.52
N PHE A 81 11.87 -3.47 16.71
CA PHE A 81 10.87 -2.43 16.98
C PHE A 81 11.01 -1.25 16.02
N SER A 82 12.22 -0.67 15.93
CA SER A 82 12.48 0.46 15.02
C SER A 82 12.33 0.07 13.55
N ARG A 83 12.68 -1.16 13.17
CA ARG A 83 12.53 -1.67 11.81
C ARG A 83 11.06 -1.75 11.37
N LEU A 84 10.15 -2.16 12.25
CA LEU A 84 8.72 -2.12 11.92
C LEU A 84 8.29 -0.69 11.57
N TYR A 85 8.72 0.29 12.36
CA TYR A 85 8.45 1.71 12.09
C TYR A 85 9.02 2.18 10.75
N VAL A 86 10.22 1.72 10.37
CA VAL A 86 10.80 1.99 9.04
C VAL A 86 9.86 1.52 7.93
N TYR A 87 9.38 0.28 7.98
CA TYR A 87 8.49 -0.26 6.94
C TYR A 87 7.18 0.50 6.83
N VAL A 88 6.59 0.84 7.98
CA VAL A 88 5.35 1.59 8.03
C VAL A 88 5.55 3.02 7.51
N CYS A 89 6.67 3.67 7.84
CA CYS A 89 7.01 4.99 7.32
C CYS A 89 7.25 4.97 5.80
N LEU A 90 8.03 4.01 5.29
CA LEU A 90 8.28 3.86 3.85
C LEU A 90 6.99 3.60 3.07
N GLY A 91 6.13 2.69 3.56
CA GLY A 91 4.82 2.41 2.97
C GLY A 91 3.89 3.63 2.99
N THR A 92 3.94 4.42 4.06
CA THR A 92 3.16 5.66 4.16
C THR A 92 3.64 6.73 3.17
N VAL A 93 4.96 6.94 3.07
CA VAL A 93 5.54 7.84 2.06
C VAL A 93 5.13 7.42 0.65
N PHE A 94 5.17 6.13 0.35
CA PHE A 94 4.72 5.60 -0.94
C PHE A 94 3.23 5.90 -1.20
N THR A 95 2.37 5.60 -0.23
CA THR A 95 0.92 5.73 -0.34
C THR A 95 0.49 7.19 -0.52
N PHE A 96 1.12 8.13 0.18
CA PHE A 96 0.76 9.56 0.10
C PHE A 96 1.25 10.25 -1.16
N THR A 97 2.32 9.73 -1.77
CA THR A 97 2.94 10.35 -2.93
C THR A 97 2.46 9.81 -4.27
N THR A 98 1.75 8.68 -4.26
CA THR A 98 1.49 7.90 -5.46
C THR A 98 0.00 7.62 -5.59
N ASP A 99 -0.59 8.06 -6.70
CA ASP A 99 -1.97 7.74 -7.00
C ASP A 99 -2.12 6.32 -7.56
N THR A 100 -3.13 5.60 -7.09
CA THR A 100 -3.40 4.19 -7.44
C THR A 100 -3.66 3.98 -8.93
N LEU A 101 -4.34 4.92 -9.59
CA LEU A 101 -4.60 4.85 -11.03
C LEU A 101 -3.31 5.00 -11.83
N THR A 102 -2.48 5.98 -11.45
CA THR A 102 -1.17 6.19 -12.09
C THR A 102 -0.23 5.00 -11.88
N LEU A 103 -0.27 4.38 -10.70
CA LEU A 103 0.52 3.19 -10.39
C LEU A 103 0.12 2.02 -11.28
N ALA A 104 -1.16 1.69 -11.35
CA ALA A 104 -1.65 0.57 -12.16
C ALA A 104 -1.30 0.74 -13.66
N ARG A 105 -1.50 1.93 -14.21
CA ARG A 105 -1.11 2.26 -15.59
C ARG A 105 0.40 2.16 -15.80
N SER A 106 1.20 2.65 -14.84
CA SER A 106 2.66 2.59 -14.94
C SER A 106 3.21 1.15 -14.90
N LEU A 107 2.53 0.23 -14.19
CA LEU A 107 2.88 -1.19 -14.15
C LEU A 107 2.49 -1.90 -15.45
N GLU A 108 1.33 -1.59 -16.01
CA GLU A 108 0.88 -2.09 -17.31
C GLU A 108 1.86 -1.68 -18.42
N GLN A 109 2.20 -0.39 -18.51
CA GLN A 109 3.02 0.13 -19.60
C GLN A 109 4.51 -0.21 -19.46
N ASN A 110 5.10 -0.02 -18.26
CA ASN A 110 6.55 -0.13 -18.10
C ASN A 110 7.02 -1.54 -17.75
N TYR A 111 6.22 -2.28 -16.98
CA TYR A 111 6.54 -3.65 -16.54
C TYR A 111 5.75 -4.72 -17.32
N HIS A 112 5.00 -4.32 -18.36
CA HIS A 112 4.21 -5.22 -19.20
C HIS A 112 3.26 -6.13 -18.41
N LEU A 113 2.69 -5.59 -17.33
CA LEU A 113 1.73 -6.31 -16.51
C LEU A 113 0.46 -6.58 -17.34
N PRO A 114 -0.06 -7.83 -17.39
CA PRO A 114 -1.23 -8.13 -18.19
C PRO A 114 -2.42 -7.26 -17.80
N SER A 115 -3.05 -6.64 -18.80
CA SER A 115 -4.12 -5.66 -18.62
C SER A 115 -5.27 -6.16 -17.75
N LYS A 116 -5.60 -7.46 -17.80
CA LYS A 116 -6.60 -8.09 -16.93
C LYS A 116 -6.33 -7.88 -15.43
N TYR A 117 -5.07 -7.88 -15.00
CA TYR A 117 -4.71 -7.65 -13.60
C TYR A 117 -4.77 -6.16 -13.26
N ALA A 118 -4.27 -5.29 -14.15
CA ALA A 118 -4.33 -3.84 -13.94
C ALA A 118 -5.78 -3.36 -13.82
N TYR A 119 -6.64 -3.72 -14.78
CA TYR A 119 -8.05 -3.35 -14.76
C TYR A 119 -8.84 -4.09 -13.69
N GLY A 120 -8.54 -5.36 -13.40
CA GLY A 120 -9.19 -6.11 -12.32
C GLY A 120 -8.96 -5.48 -10.95
N VAL A 121 -7.72 -5.10 -10.64
CA VAL A 121 -7.39 -4.42 -9.38
C VAL A 121 -8.02 -3.02 -9.33
N LEU A 122 -7.95 -2.25 -10.41
CA LEU A 122 -8.59 -0.94 -10.49
C LEU A 122 -10.12 -1.03 -10.33
N ALA A 123 -10.75 -2.03 -10.94
CA ALA A 123 -12.18 -2.29 -10.79
C ALA A 123 -12.52 -2.59 -9.33
N ALA A 124 -11.76 -3.47 -8.67
CA ALA A 124 -11.94 -3.81 -7.27
C ALA A 124 -11.80 -2.57 -6.36
N LEU A 125 -10.75 -1.75 -6.55
CA LEU A 125 -10.55 -0.51 -5.78
C LEU A 125 -11.71 0.48 -5.95
N ASN A 126 -12.22 0.63 -7.17
CA ASN A 126 -13.39 1.47 -7.45
C ASN A 126 -14.71 0.87 -6.94
N LEU A 127 -14.77 -0.44 -6.73
CA LEU A 127 -15.94 -1.13 -6.18
C LEU A 127 -16.08 -0.91 -4.66
N ILE A 128 -14.98 -0.75 -3.91
CA ILE A 128 -15.00 -0.56 -2.45
C ILE A 128 -15.97 0.54 -1.99
N PRO A 129 -15.90 1.79 -2.51
CA PRO A 129 -16.83 2.84 -2.08
C PRO A 129 -18.28 2.52 -2.46
N LYS A 130 -18.50 1.91 -3.63
CA LYS A 130 -19.84 1.47 -4.07
C LYS A 130 -20.39 0.39 -3.16
N MET A 131 -19.56 -0.56 -2.72
CA MET A 131 -19.96 -1.61 -1.78
C MET A 131 -20.33 -1.05 -0.42
N LYS A 132 -19.57 -0.07 0.09
CA LYS A 132 -19.95 0.64 1.32
C LYS A 132 -21.34 1.26 1.18
N GLN A 133 -21.62 1.91 0.06
CA GLN A 133 -22.94 2.49 -0.22
C GLN A 133 -24.02 1.41 -0.31
N ALA A 134 -23.78 0.31 -1.04
CA ALA A 134 -24.74 -0.80 -1.15
C ALA A 134 -25.09 -1.39 0.22
N VAL A 135 -24.10 -1.64 1.08
CA VAL A 135 -24.34 -2.12 2.45
C VAL A 135 -25.21 -1.14 3.23
N THR A 136 -24.92 0.17 3.16
CA THR A 136 -25.76 1.18 3.83
C THR A 136 -27.18 1.21 3.28
N THR A 137 -27.38 1.09 1.97
CA THR A 137 -28.71 1.05 1.33
C THR A 137 -29.48 -0.20 1.74
N ILE A 138 -28.83 -1.37 1.80
CA ILE A 138 -29.48 -2.61 2.23
C ILE A 138 -29.88 -2.51 3.70
N TYR A 139 -29.01 -1.96 4.54
CA TYR A 139 -29.28 -1.73 5.96
C TYR A 139 -30.49 -0.82 6.16
N THR A 140 -30.53 0.35 5.51
CA THR A 140 -31.65 1.30 5.63
C THR A 140 -32.95 0.74 5.05
N ALA A 141 -32.88 0.01 3.93
CA ALA A 141 -34.04 -0.68 3.36
C ALA A 141 -34.60 -1.78 4.27
N GLY A 142 -33.73 -2.50 4.99
CA GLY A 142 -34.14 -3.46 6.02
C GLY A 142 -34.87 -2.76 7.17
N GLN A 143 -34.30 -1.66 7.67
CA GLN A 143 -34.89 -0.87 8.75
C GLN A 143 -36.30 -0.34 8.39
N MET A 144 -36.48 0.15 7.16
CA MET A 144 -37.79 0.61 6.67
C MET A 144 -38.84 -0.52 6.61
N ARG A 145 -38.41 -1.78 6.47
CA ARG A 145 -39.28 -2.96 6.48
C ARG A 145 -39.48 -3.54 7.88
N GLY A 146 -39.00 -2.86 8.93
CA GLY A 146 -39.04 -3.38 10.31
C GLY A 146 -38.06 -4.53 10.57
N VAL A 147 -37.13 -4.80 9.65
CA VAL A 147 -36.11 -5.85 9.81
C VAL A 147 -34.83 -5.22 10.34
N ASN A 148 -34.51 -5.49 11.60
CA ASN A 148 -33.28 -5.02 12.23
C ASN A 148 -32.08 -5.87 11.76
N LEU A 149 -31.37 -5.39 10.74
CA LEU A 149 -30.15 -6.02 10.24
C LEU A 149 -28.95 -5.51 11.05
N HIS A 150 -28.41 -6.31 11.96
CA HIS A 150 -27.20 -5.91 12.68
C HIS A 150 -25.97 -5.89 11.74
N TRP A 151 -24.92 -5.15 12.10
CA TRP A 151 -23.66 -5.11 11.34
C TRP A 151 -22.93 -6.47 11.23
N TRP A 152 -23.31 -7.47 12.03
CA TRP A 152 -22.85 -8.85 11.92
C TRP A 152 -23.89 -9.82 11.33
N SER A 153 -25.01 -9.32 10.80
CA SER A 153 -26.03 -10.19 10.23
C SER A 153 -25.54 -10.82 8.91
N PRO A 154 -25.53 -12.16 8.76
CA PRO A 154 -25.12 -12.82 7.52
C PRO A 154 -25.98 -12.39 6.32
N THR A 155 -27.25 -12.09 6.58
CA THR A 155 -28.22 -11.66 5.56
C THR A 155 -27.87 -10.32 4.92
N LEU A 156 -27.27 -9.39 5.66
CA LEU A 156 -26.79 -8.11 5.13
C LEU A 156 -25.66 -8.34 4.12
N TYR A 157 -24.65 -9.12 4.51
CA TYR A 157 -23.49 -9.39 3.65
C TYR A 157 -23.83 -10.30 2.49
N PHE A 158 -24.73 -11.28 2.66
CA PHE A 158 -25.21 -12.11 1.57
C PHE A 158 -25.87 -11.26 0.47
N LYS A 159 -26.75 -10.32 0.85
CA LYS A 159 -27.35 -9.37 -0.11
C LYS A 159 -26.31 -8.48 -0.77
N ALA A 160 -25.31 -8.02 -0.01
CA ALA A 160 -24.23 -7.21 -0.54
C ALA A 160 -23.39 -7.99 -1.57
N ILE A 161 -23.12 -9.28 -1.32
CA ILE A 161 -22.42 -10.17 -2.26
C ILE A 161 -23.22 -10.34 -3.55
N LEU A 162 -24.54 -10.53 -3.47
CA LEU A 162 -25.39 -10.61 -4.67
C LEU A 162 -25.30 -9.33 -5.52
N VAL A 163 -25.28 -8.16 -4.88
CA VAL A 163 -25.07 -6.87 -5.58
C VAL A 163 -23.68 -6.83 -6.23
N ALA A 164 -22.64 -7.32 -5.55
CA ALA A 164 -21.29 -7.38 -6.11
C ALA A 164 -21.19 -8.30 -7.33
N ILE A 165 -21.86 -9.47 -7.31
CA ILE A 165 -21.92 -10.40 -8.44
C ILE A 165 -22.61 -9.72 -9.63
N GLN A 166 -23.76 -9.09 -9.40
CA GLN A 166 -24.48 -8.36 -10.45
C GLN A 166 -23.62 -7.25 -11.06
N TRP A 167 -22.84 -6.52 -10.25
CA TRP A 167 -21.92 -5.50 -10.76
C TRP A 167 -20.74 -6.08 -11.52
N SER A 168 -20.22 -7.24 -11.13
CA SER A 168 -19.20 -7.95 -11.87
C SER A 168 -19.69 -8.29 -13.28
N ASP A 169 -20.91 -8.85 -13.38
CA ASP A 169 -21.53 -9.19 -14.68
C ASP A 169 -21.77 -7.94 -15.52
N GLN A 170 -22.32 -6.88 -14.92
CA GLN A 170 -22.55 -5.60 -15.61
C GLN A 170 -21.24 -4.96 -16.09
N LEU A 171 -20.17 -5.04 -15.30
CA LEU A 171 -18.86 -4.53 -15.68
C LEU A 171 -18.28 -5.35 -16.84
N ALA A 172 -18.36 -6.67 -16.77
CA ALA A 172 -17.90 -7.56 -17.84
C ALA A 172 -18.65 -7.28 -19.15
N GLN A 173 -19.99 -7.21 -19.09
CA GLN A 173 -20.81 -6.88 -20.25
C GLN A 173 -20.55 -5.46 -20.80
N ALA A 174 -20.28 -4.49 -19.93
CA ALA A 174 -19.88 -3.15 -20.34
C ALA A 174 -18.49 -3.17 -21.02
N MET A 175 -17.54 -3.94 -20.49
CA MET A 175 -16.22 -4.09 -21.09
C MET A 175 -16.30 -4.75 -22.48
N GLU A 176 -17.04 -5.85 -22.61
CA GLU A 176 -17.26 -6.53 -23.89
C GLU A 176 -17.98 -5.63 -24.91
N SER A 177 -19.00 -4.88 -24.49
CA SER A 177 -19.71 -3.97 -25.39
C SER A 177 -18.85 -2.78 -25.85
N HIS A 178 -17.87 -2.37 -25.05
CA HIS A 178 -16.81 -1.43 -25.44
C HIS A 178 -15.68 -2.08 -26.26
N GLY A 179 -15.82 -3.34 -26.68
CA GLY A 179 -14.85 -4.05 -27.51
C GLY A 179 -13.60 -4.47 -26.75
N PHE A 180 -13.68 -4.66 -25.43
CA PHE A 180 -12.57 -5.23 -24.67
C PHE A 180 -12.37 -6.69 -25.06
N VAL A 181 -11.21 -6.99 -25.64
CA VAL A 181 -10.77 -8.36 -25.94
C VAL A 181 -9.49 -8.64 -25.17
N GLU A 182 -9.48 -9.74 -24.41
CA GLU A 182 -8.29 -10.16 -23.68
C GLU A 182 -7.12 -10.49 -24.63
N GLY A 183 -5.92 -10.04 -24.27
CA GLY A 183 -4.69 -10.38 -24.99
C GLY A 183 -4.45 -9.63 -26.30
N GLN A 184 -5.37 -8.76 -26.75
CA GLN A 184 -5.11 -7.88 -27.88
C GLN A 184 -4.27 -6.66 -27.46
N ALA A 185 -3.38 -6.22 -28.36
CA ALA A 185 -2.60 -5.01 -28.17
C ALA A 185 -3.53 -3.79 -28.11
N ARG A 186 -3.37 -2.95 -27.08
CA ARG A 186 -4.17 -1.75 -26.87
C ARG A 186 -3.29 -0.50 -26.90
N THR A 187 -3.86 0.60 -27.38
CA THR A 187 -3.24 1.93 -27.26
C THR A 187 -3.57 2.53 -25.89
N ALA A 188 -2.56 3.13 -25.24
CA ALA A 188 -2.76 3.83 -23.98
C ALA A 188 -3.33 5.24 -24.21
N THR A 189 -4.24 5.68 -23.33
CA THR A 189 -4.79 7.04 -23.37
C THR A 189 -3.86 8.08 -22.75
N VAL A 190 -3.06 7.66 -21.76
CA VAL A 190 -2.09 8.49 -21.05
C VAL A 190 -0.80 7.71 -20.96
N ASP A 191 0.23 8.19 -21.64
CA ASP A 191 1.55 7.57 -21.62
C ASP A 191 2.31 8.01 -20.38
N ILE A 192 2.91 7.04 -19.68
CA ILE A 192 3.71 7.24 -18.47
C ILE A 192 5.13 6.72 -18.76
N PRO A 193 5.91 7.43 -19.60
CA PRO A 193 7.23 6.97 -20.00
C PRO A 193 8.23 7.08 -18.84
N ILE A 194 9.14 6.11 -18.76
CA ILE A 194 10.30 6.20 -17.86
C ILE A 194 11.31 7.18 -18.44
N THR A 195 11.54 8.28 -17.72
CA THR A 195 12.54 9.29 -18.10
C THR A 195 13.88 8.94 -17.48
N SER A 196 15.00 9.31 -18.14
CA SER A 196 16.36 9.08 -17.62
C SER A 196 16.58 9.71 -16.24
N HIS A 197 15.91 10.83 -15.94
CA HIS A 197 15.92 11.45 -14.61
C HIS A 197 15.32 10.55 -13.53
N ASP A 198 14.33 9.72 -13.84
CA ASP A 198 13.74 8.80 -12.87
C ASP A 198 14.73 7.71 -12.47
N TRP A 199 15.48 7.16 -13.45
CA TRP A 199 16.57 6.23 -13.20
C TRP A 199 17.70 6.86 -12.39
N LEU A 200 18.08 8.10 -12.71
CA LEU A 200 19.08 8.83 -11.92
C LEU A 200 18.64 8.97 -10.46
N SER A 201 17.39 9.39 -10.22
CA SER A 201 16.86 9.52 -8.86
C SER A 201 16.78 8.18 -8.13
N PHE A 202 16.41 7.10 -8.84
CA PHE A 202 16.35 5.75 -8.29
C PHE A 202 17.73 5.26 -7.82
N PHE A 203 18.74 5.32 -8.70
CA PHE A 203 20.10 4.91 -8.35
C PHE A 203 20.72 5.82 -7.29
N SER A 204 20.48 7.14 -7.36
CA SER A 204 20.99 8.08 -6.38
C SER A 204 20.49 7.76 -4.97
N ILE A 205 19.22 7.39 -4.81
CA ILE A 205 18.66 7.05 -3.49
C ILE A 205 19.27 5.73 -2.97
N ILE A 206 19.39 4.71 -3.82
CA ILE A 206 20.01 3.42 -3.45
C ILE A 206 21.47 3.62 -3.04
N CYS A 207 22.25 4.35 -3.84
CA CYS A 207 23.65 4.64 -3.51
C CYS A 207 23.76 5.40 -2.18
N LEU A 208 22.89 6.38 -1.94
CA LEU A 208 22.88 7.14 -0.69
C LEU A 208 22.61 6.23 0.52
N VAL A 209 21.62 5.33 0.42
CA VAL A 209 21.33 4.35 1.49
C VAL A 209 22.51 3.40 1.69
N GLN A 210 23.10 2.88 0.62
CA GLN A 210 24.26 1.99 0.71
C GLN A 210 25.46 2.68 1.37
N ILE A 211 25.71 3.96 1.06
CA ILE A 211 26.75 4.77 1.72
C ILE A 211 26.46 4.87 3.21
N ILE A 212 25.22 5.16 3.62
CA ILE A 212 24.84 5.22 5.04
C ILE A 212 25.06 3.86 5.71
N VAL A 213 24.71 2.75 5.05
CA VAL A 213 24.86 1.40 5.59
C VAL A 213 26.33 1.02 5.80
N ILE A 214 27.20 1.38 4.85
CA ILE A 214 28.64 1.07 4.90
C ILE A 214 29.41 2.02 5.81
N ALA A 215 29.13 3.33 5.74
CA ALA A 215 29.92 4.37 6.39
C ALA A 215 29.68 4.44 7.91
N LEU A 216 28.51 4.02 8.39
CA LEU A 216 28.20 3.98 9.82
C LEU A 216 28.47 2.55 10.33
N PRO A 217 29.52 2.33 11.14
CA PRO A 217 29.83 1.02 11.73
C PRO A 217 28.70 0.51 12.63
#